data_AF-A0A1G1VR13-F1
#
_entry.id   AF-A0A1G1VR13-F1
#
_cell.length_a   1.000
_cell.length_b   1.000
_cell.length_c   1.000
_cell.angle_alpha   90.00
_cell.angle_beta   90.00
_cell.angle_gamma   90.00
#
_symmetry.space_group_name_H-M   'P 1'
#
loop_
_entity.id
_entity.type
_entity.pdbx_description
1 polymer ?
#
loop_
_entity_poly.entity_id
_entity_poly.type
_entity_poly.pdbx_seq_one_letter_code
_entity_poly.pdbx_strand_id
1 'polypeptide(L)'
;MIRGAEFFVYRTGSEAVELKARFDRAESLYGSPAMIERDGTILVPKWMPVLRGTVSPDEYTALSKSRYSDEALFRQGLITKDVRVMQIHEVQKNGGSVETGIRMVTHILEEQRETEREQVEVVLGRSRYLLSLFSEHEISGIPRAKREALQEETVTQLSEAGLDPARVLLEIKLLMALWLIKASKGEDSWGRPNELVTLQGLFAVERRAKQREEEVGGYITAKYAQIEAALTFARASDRMILVDVGEEIEQHLLRNIYLTNAGAPARRDYGYTIGKIGSLAWLLDQTKVRPYRTVALDGKQRLEAVQHLLKEGRREEIFASDLLSGLTESAQVFQDTLSAHADVYSEDS
;
A
#
# COMPACT_ATOMS: atom_id res chain seq x y z
N MET A 1 32.81 -3.70 2.23
CA MET A 1 31.99 -2.82 1.37
C MET A 1 30.80 -2.38 2.21
N ILE A 2 30.71 -1.09 2.51
CA ILE A 2 29.72 -0.53 3.43
C ILE A 2 28.34 -0.66 2.78
N ARG A 3 27.37 -1.19 3.53
CA ARG A 3 25.95 -1.35 3.15
C ARG A 3 25.48 -0.13 2.35
N GLY A 4 24.89 -0.37 1.18
CA GLY A 4 24.30 0.68 0.35
C GLY A 4 23.18 1.37 1.13
N ALA A 5 23.51 2.46 1.83
CA ALA A 5 22.51 3.32 2.41
C ALA A 5 21.73 3.93 1.24
N GLU A 6 20.40 3.92 1.28
CA GLU A 6 19.58 4.60 0.26
C GLU A 6 19.61 6.12 0.49
N PHE A 7 19.58 6.90 -0.59
CA PHE A 7 19.43 8.35 -0.58
C PHE A 7 18.03 8.70 -1.06
N PHE A 8 17.20 9.15 -0.13
CA PHE A 8 15.80 9.49 -0.40
C PHE A 8 15.68 10.95 -0.79
N VAL A 9 15.05 11.19 -1.94
CA VAL A 9 14.86 12.53 -2.49
C VAL A 9 13.42 12.74 -2.92
N TYR A 10 13.08 14.00 -3.14
CA TYR A 10 11.76 14.45 -3.55
C TYR A 10 11.87 15.44 -4.69
N ARG A 11 11.00 15.39 -5.71
CA ARG A 11 11.08 16.31 -6.86
C ARG A 11 10.50 17.68 -6.49
N THR A 12 11.19 18.77 -6.85
CA THR A 12 10.82 20.15 -6.50
C THR A 12 9.83 20.82 -7.46
N GLY A 13 9.36 20.11 -8.50
CA GLY A 13 8.35 20.63 -9.44
C GLY A 13 7.04 21.00 -8.75
N SER A 14 6.33 22.01 -9.28
CA SER A 14 5.14 22.61 -8.65
C SER A 14 4.04 21.59 -8.30
N GLU A 15 3.72 20.68 -9.21
CA GLU A 15 2.71 19.63 -9.01
C GLU A 15 3.11 18.64 -7.92
N ALA A 16 4.39 18.25 -7.90
CA ALA A 16 4.92 17.40 -6.85
C ALA A 16 4.76 18.12 -5.51
N VAL A 17 5.37 19.30 -5.35
CA VAL A 17 5.34 20.08 -4.10
C VAL A 17 3.91 20.24 -3.55
N GLU A 18 2.94 20.49 -4.43
CA GLU A 18 1.52 20.54 -4.05
C GLU A 18 0.99 19.20 -3.50
N LEU A 19 1.21 18.09 -4.21
CA LEU A 19 0.83 16.74 -3.74
C LEU A 19 1.50 16.38 -2.41
N LYS A 20 2.76 16.77 -2.20
CA LYS A 20 3.42 16.56 -0.91
C LYS A 20 2.85 17.41 0.20
N ALA A 21 2.54 18.69 -0.06
CA ALA A 21 1.89 19.53 0.92
C ALA A 21 0.47 19.03 1.29
N ARG A 22 -0.24 18.42 0.34
CA ARG A 22 -1.49 17.68 0.59
C ARG A 22 -1.25 16.46 1.48
N PHE A 23 -0.30 15.61 1.10
CA PHE A 23 0.07 14.40 1.86
C PHE A 23 0.51 14.70 3.30
N ASP A 24 1.34 15.71 3.52
CA ASP A 24 1.85 16.08 4.85
C ASP A 24 0.74 16.61 5.78
N ARG A 25 -0.39 17.10 5.23
CA ARG A 25 -1.55 17.61 5.99
C ARG A 25 -2.67 16.59 6.16
N ALA A 26 -2.61 15.48 5.41
CA ALA A 26 -3.60 14.43 5.43
C ALA A 26 -3.47 13.55 6.69
N GLU A 27 -4.55 12.83 7.02
CA GLU A 27 -4.59 11.93 8.17
C GLU A 27 -4.01 10.56 7.78
N SER A 28 -3.25 9.91 8.66
CA SER A 28 -2.75 8.56 8.40
C SER A 28 -3.89 7.54 8.48
N LEU A 29 -3.95 6.62 7.52
CA LEU A 29 -4.73 5.40 7.70
C LEU A 29 -4.09 4.55 8.80
N TYR A 30 -4.93 3.94 9.64
CA TYR A 30 -4.48 3.22 10.83
C TYR A 30 -3.44 2.13 10.48
N GLY A 31 -2.26 2.21 11.08
CA GLY A 31 -1.20 1.22 10.91
C GLY A 31 -0.55 1.20 9.52
N SER A 32 -0.73 2.25 8.71
CA SER A 32 -0.26 2.30 7.32
C SER A 32 0.38 3.64 6.95
N PRO A 33 1.33 3.66 6.01
CA PRO A 33 1.89 4.91 5.47
C PRO A 33 0.98 5.60 4.43
N ALA A 34 -0.17 5.00 4.07
CA ALA A 34 -1.16 5.67 3.24
C ALA A 34 -1.88 6.77 4.04
N MET A 35 -2.15 7.88 3.39
CA MET A 35 -2.82 9.03 3.97
C MET A 35 -4.20 9.22 3.35
N ILE A 36 -5.07 9.90 4.08
CA ILE A 36 -6.41 10.24 3.65
C ILE A 36 -6.72 11.72 3.89
N GLU A 37 -7.20 12.39 2.85
CA GLU A 37 -7.65 13.77 2.95
C GLU A 37 -9.06 13.86 3.55
N ARG A 38 -9.46 15.07 3.96
CA ARG A 38 -10.76 15.32 4.61
C ARG A 38 -11.98 14.94 3.75
N ASP A 39 -11.81 15.00 2.44
CA ASP A 39 -12.82 14.67 1.43
C ASP A 39 -12.85 13.17 1.08
N GLY A 40 -12.00 12.37 1.74
CA GLY A 40 -11.86 10.92 1.56
C GLY A 40 -10.92 10.50 0.44
N THR A 41 -10.16 11.42 -0.16
CA THR A 41 -9.14 11.11 -1.17
C THR A 41 -7.97 10.35 -0.55
N ILE A 42 -7.57 9.24 -1.18
CA ILE A 42 -6.49 8.36 -0.70
C ILE A 42 -5.17 8.72 -1.40
N LEU A 43 -4.13 8.95 -0.60
CA LEU A 43 -2.78 9.26 -1.05
C LEU A 43 -1.81 8.15 -0.61
N VAL A 44 -1.18 7.48 -1.57
CA VAL A 44 -0.24 6.37 -1.32
C VAL A 44 1.18 6.81 -1.65
N PRO A 45 2.11 6.80 -0.68
CA PRO A 45 3.50 7.12 -0.98
C PRO A 45 4.15 5.92 -1.68
N LYS A 46 4.85 6.17 -2.79
CA LYS A 46 5.63 5.20 -3.54
C LYS A 46 7.11 5.61 -3.55
N TRP A 47 8.00 4.62 -3.48
CA TRP A 47 9.44 4.83 -3.57
C TRP A 47 9.93 4.28 -4.89
N MET A 48 10.29 5.17 -5.81
CA MET A 48 10.74 4.78 -7.15
C MET A 48 12.27 4.78 -7.22
N PRO A 49 12.91 3.70 -7.70
CA PRO A 49 14.33 3.76 -8.02
C PRO A 49 14.56 4.76 -9.15
N VAL A 50 15.65 5.51 -9.06
CA VAL A 50 16.08 6.43 -10.12
C VAL A 50 17.52 6.15 -10.50
N LEU A 51 17.81 6.28 -11.80
CA LEU A 51 19.14 6.05 -12.34
C LEU A 51 20.16 7.02 -11.71
N ARG A 52 21.34 6.49 -11.37
CA ARG A 52 22.43 7.32 -10.84
C ARG A 52 22.82 8.36 -11.89
N GLY A 53 22.94 9.62 -11.47
CA GLY A 53 23.31 10.74 -12.33
C GLY A 53 22.13 11.48 -12.99
N THR A 54 20.88 11.05 -12.82
CA THR A 54 19.70 11.77 -13.34
C THR A 54 19.00 12.64 -12.30
N VAL A 55 19.60 12.82 -11.12
CA VAL A 55 19.04 13.58 -9.99
C VAL A 55 19.97 14.74 -9.69
N SER A 56 19.44 15.95 -9.64
CA SER A 56 20.17 17.19 -9.34
C SER A 56 19.59 17.90 -8.10
N PRO A 57 20.40 18.69 -7.38
CA PRO A 57 19.90 19.52 -6.26
C PRO A 57 18.89 20.59 -6.70
N ASP A 58 18.92 21.00 -7.97
CA ASP A 58 18.02 22.03 -8.51
C ASP A 58 16.59 21.49 -8.71
N GLU A 59 16.47 20.21 -9.09
CA GLU A 59 15.18 19.56 -9.36
C GLU A 59 14.68 18.67 -8.22
N TYR A 60 15.52 18.44 -7.20
CA TYR A 60 15.21 17.52 -6.10
C TYR A 60 15.67 18.05 -4.75
N THR A 61 14.91 17.74 -3.70
CA THR A 61 15.24 17.98 -2.30
C THR A 61 15.54 16.67 -1.60
N ALA A 62 16.60 16.63 -0.79
CA ALA A 62 16.93 15.47 0.02
C ALA A 62 15.93 15.33 1.18
N LEU A 63 15.39 14.13 1.40
CA LEU A 63 14.47 13.85 2.52
C LEU A 63 15.22 13.47 3.81
N SER A 64 16.53 13.20 3.71
CA SER A 64 17.37 12.90 4.87
C SER A 64 17.72 14.17 5.64
N LYS A 65 17.38 14.23 6.94
CA LYS A 65 17.85 15.30 7.85
C LYS A 65 19.37 15.19 8.05
N SER A 66 20.11 16.26 7.76
CA SER A 66 21.56 16.31 7.94
C SER A 66 22.04 17.72 8.33
N ARG A 67 23.24 17.81 8.92
CA ARG A 67 23.92 19.07 9.27
C ARG A 67 24.66 19.72 8.09
N TYR A 68 24.75 19.02 6.96
CA TYR A 68 25.41 19.48 5.74
C TYR A 68 24.43 20.22 4.81
N SER A 69 24.94 21.09 3.94
CA SER A 69 24.13 21.74 2.90
C SER A 69 23.58 20.70 1.91
N ASP A 70 22.45 21.01 1.27
CA ASP A 70 21.80 20.11 0.31
C ASP A 70 22.76 19.72 -0.82
N GLU A 71 23.54 20.64 -1.39
CA GLU A 71 24.55 20.31 -2.40
C GLU A 71 25.59 19.29 -1.92
N ALA A 72 26.06 19.40 -0.66
CA ALA A 72 27.01 18.45 -0.10
C ALA A 72 26.35 17.08 0.16
N LEU A 73 25.08 17.07 0.58
CA LEU A 73 24.28 15.86 0.74
C LEU A 73 24.04 15.15 -0.60
N PHE A 74 23.67 15.89 -1.64
CA PHE A 74 23.49 15.35 -2.99
C PHE A 74 24.82 14.84 -3.55
N ARG A 75 25.93 15.58 -3.44
CA ARG A 75 27.24 15.08 -3.89
C ARG A 75 27.62 13.79 -3.18
N GLN A 76 27.51 13.73 -1.85
CA GLN A 76 27.89 12.54 -1.09
C GLN A 76 26.92 11.37 -1.31
N GLY A 77 25.61 11.66 -1.38
CA GLY A 77 24.55 10.70 -1.63
C GLY A 77 24.65 10.08 -3.01
N LEU A 78 24.69 10.89 -4.07
CA LEU A 78 24.71 10.41 -5.46
C LEU A 78 25.97 9.59 -5.81
N ILE A 79 27.10 9.82 -5.12
CA ILE A 79 28.34 9.07 -5.33
C ILE A 79 28.31 7.70 -4.64
N THR A 80 27.65 7.58 -3.48
CA THR A 80 27.83 6.44 -2.58
C THR A 80 26.56 5.63 -2.31
N LYS A 81 25.39 6.12 -2.75
CA LYS A 81 24.08 5.61 -2.36
C LYS A 81 23.15 5.43 -3.56
N ASP A 82 22.26 4.45 -3.47
CA ASP A 82 21.17 4.29 -4.42
C ASP A 82 20.05 5.29 -4.16
N VAL A 83 19.55 5.91 -5.22
CA VAL A 83 18.61 7.02 -5.11
C VAL A 83 17.18 6.52 -5.23
N ARG A 84 16.36 6.88 -4.24
CA ARG A 84 14.92 6.61 -4.23
C ARG A 84 14.19 7.94 -4.24
N VAL A 85 13.34 8.14 -5.24
CA VAL A 85 12.44 9.29 -5.30
C VAL A 85 11.14 8.93 -4.61
N MET A 86 10.72 9.73 -3.64
CA MET A 86 9.35 9.67 -3.12
C MET A 86 8.41 10.25 -4.16
N GLN A 87 7.44 9.45 -4.58
CA GLN A 87 6.29 9.91 -5.35
C GLN A 87 5.04 9.70 -4.51
N ILE A 88 4.08 10.60 -4.63
CA ILE A 88 2.78 10.43 -4.00
C ILE A 88 1.81 10.10 -5.11
N HIS A 89 1.14 8.96 -4.98
CA HIS A 89 0.13 8.52 -5.91
C HIS A 89 -1.24 8.82 -5.31
N GLU A 90 -2.01 9.67 -5.98
CA GLU A 90 -3.40 9.93 -5.65
C GLU A 90 -4.30 8.91 -6.34
N VAL A 91 -5.17 8.25 -5.58
CA VAL A 91 -6.17 7.35 -6.15
C VAL A 91 -7.27 8.20 -6.79
N GLN A 92 -7.29 8.27 -8.14
CA GLN A 92 -8.22 9.12 -8.89
C GLN A 92 -9.31 8.35 -9.64
N LYS A 93 -9.05 7.10 -10.06
CA LYS A 93 -10.01 6.30 -10.85
C LYS A 93 -11.27 6.02 -10.02
N ASN A 94 -12.42 6.00 -10.70
CA ASN A 94 -13.75 5.83 -10.10
C ASN A 94 -14.02 6.82 -8.95
N GLY A 95 -13.62 8.09 -9.13
CA GLY A 95 -13.82 9.15 -8.14
C GLY A 95 -12.93 9.05 -6.89
N GLY A 96 -11.89 8.20 -6.93
CA GLY A 96 -10.99 7.96 -5.81
C GLY A 96 -11.54 6.97 -4.78
N SER A 97 -12.33 5.99 -5.23
CA SER A 97 -12.94 4.99 -4.35
C SER A 97 -11.89 4.12 -3.64
N VAL A 98 -12.19 3.74 -2.39
CA VAL A 98 -11.37 2.81 -1.61
C VAL A 98 -11.18 1.48 -2.32
N GLU A 99 -12.18 1.00 -3.05
CA GLU A 99 -12.08 -0.24 -3.83
C GLU A 99 -11.00 -0.14 -4.92
N THR A 100 -10.88 1.02 -5.56
CA THR A 100 -9.80 1.29 -6.54
C THR A 100 -8.44 1.29 -5.85
N GLY A 101 -8.37 1.89 -4.65
CA GLY A 101 -7.16 1.88 -3.82
C GLY A 101 -6.72 0.46 -3.46
N ILE A 102 -7.65 -0.39 -3.02
CA ILE A 102 -7.39 -1.80 -2.69
C ILE A 102 -6.91 -2.53 -3.95
N ARG A 103 -7.67 -2.50 -5.05
CA ARG A 103 -7.29 -3.17 -6.32
C ARG A 103 -5.91 -2.76 -6.82
N MET A 104 -5.59 -1.46 -6.76
CA MET A 104 -4.26 -0.97 -7.16
C MET A 104 -3.16 -1.61 -6.32
N VAL A 105 -3.36 -1.69 -5.00
CA VAL A 105 -2.36 -2.25 -4.08
C VAL A 105 -2.25 -3.76 -4.25
N THR A 106 -3.38 -4.45 -4.41
CA THR A 106 -3.41 -5.90 -4.73
C THR A 106 -2.64 -6.20 -6.01
N HIS A 107 -2.84 -5.43 -7.07
CA HIS A 107 -2.10 -5.60 -8.32
C HIS A 107 -0.58 -5.40 -8.15
N ILE A 108 -0.16 -4.38 -7.38
CA ILE A 108 1.25 -4.18 -7.04
C ILE A 108 1.81 -5.40 -6.28
N LEU A 109 1.03 -5.98 -5.35
CA LEU A 109 1.44 -7.17 -4.61
C LEU A 109 1.56 -8.40 -5.52
N GLU A 110 0.64 -8.57 -6.46
CA GLU A 110 0.64 -9.65 -7.46
C GLU A 110 1.85 -9.54 -8.39
N GLU A 111 2.08 -8.39 -9.02
CA GLU A 111 3.22 -8.16 -9.92
C GLU A 111 4.56 -8.42 -9.20
N GLN A 112 4.70 -7.94 -7.96
CA GLN A 112 5.91 -8.18 -7.16
C GLN A 112 6.09 -9.66 -6.85
N ARG A 113 5.00 -10.38 -6.55
CA ARG A 113 5.02 -11.80 -6.26
C ARG A 113 5.41 -12.63 -7.48
N GLU A 114 4.86 -12.31 -8.65
CA GLU A 114 5.20 -12.97 -9.91
C GLU A 114 6.67 -12.75 -10.27
N THR A 115 7.13 -11.50 -10.23
CA THR A 115 8.54 -11.15 -10.50
C THR A 115 9.50 -11.89 -9.57
N GLU A 116 9.20 -11.95 -8.27
CA GLU A 116 10.04 -12.67 -7.31
C GLU A 116 10.01 -14.18 -7.52
N ARG A 117 8.86 -14.74 -7.93
CA ARG A 117 8.73 -16.16 -8.24
C ARG A 117 9.60 -16.54 -9.42
N GLU A 118 9.54 -15.79 -10.53
CA GLU A 118 10.40 -16.00 -11.70
C GLU A 118 11.89 -15.96 -11.32
N GLN A 119 12.28 -14.98 -10.49
CA GLN A 119 13.64 -14.84 -9.99
C GLN A 119 14.09 -16.05 -9.17
N VAL A 120 13.23 -16.55 -8.28
CA VAL A 120 13.51 -17.74 -7.48
C VAL A 120 13.60 -18.99 -8.35
N GLU A 121 12.69 -19.16 -9.32
CA GLU A 121 12.67 -20.30 -10.25
C GLU A 121 13.98 -20.36 -11.07
N VAL A 122 14.47 -19.22 -11.57
CA VAL A 122 15.76 -19.14 -12.28
C VAL A 122 16.93 -19.54 -11.37
N VAL A 123 16.97 -19.02 -10.14
CA VAL A 123 18.03 -19.36 -9.17
C VAL A 123 18.02 -20.86 -8.84
N LEU A 124 16.85 -21.44 -8.58
CA LEU A 124 16.70 -22.85 -8.26
C LEU A 124 17.03 -23.76 -9.45
N GLY A 125 16.56 -23.39 -10.64
CA GLY A 125 16.86 -24.12 -11.88
C GLY A 125 18.36 -24.17 -12.14
N ARG A 126 19.03 -23.01 -12.07
CA ARG A 126 20.47 -22.92 -12.30
C ARG A 126 21.28 -23.61 -11.20
N SER A 127 20.90 -23.48 -9.92
CA SER A 127 21.61 -24.15 -8.83
C SER A 127 21.51 -25.67 -8.95
N ARG A 128 20.34 -26.22 -9.30
CA ARG A 128 20.14 -27.67 -9.48
C ARG A 128 20.95 -28.22 -10.66
N TYR A 129 20.98 -27.49 -11.78
CA TYR A 129 21.81 -27.85 -12.92
C TYR A 129 23.30 -27.94 -12.54
N LEU A 130 23.82 -26.92 -11.86
CA LEU A 130 25.23 -26.89 -11.44
C LEU A 130 25.55 -27.98 -10.40
N LEU A 131 24.62 -28.27 -9.48
CA LEU A 131 24.75 -29.35 -8.51
C LEU A 131 24.86 -30.71 -9.22
N SER A 132 23.98 -31.02 -10.18
CA SER A 132 24.04 -32.26 -10.96
C SER A 132 25.35 -32.35 -11.74
N LEU A 133 25.72 -31.28 -12.46
CA LEU A 133 26.95 -31.26 -13.25
C LEU A 133 28.20 -31.54 -12.41
N PHE A 134 28.34 -30.89 -11.24
CA PHE A 134 29.50 -31.06 -10.35
C PHE A 134 29.45 -32.32 -9.50
N SER A 135 28.29 -32.94 -9.31
CA SER A 135 28.19 -34.25 -8.67
C SER A 135 28.53 -35.38 -9.64
N GLU A 136 28.22 -35.21 -10.94
CA GLU A 136 28.52 -36.17 -12.00
C GLU A 136 29.96 -36.09 -12.50
N HIS A 137 30.60 -34.93 -12.38
CA HIS A 137 31.97 -34.68 -12.83
C HIS A 137 32.79 -34.02 -11.73
N GLU A 138 33.95 -34.61 -11.38
CA GLU A 138 34.92 -33.93 -10.52
C GLU A 138 35.26 -32.54 -11.09
N ILE A 139 35.10 -31.49 -10.29
CA ILE A 139 35.28 -30.10 -10.74
C ILE A 139 36.68 -29.85 -11.30
N SER A 140 37.69 -30.51 -10.74
CA SER A 140 39.09 -30.50 -11.21
C SER A 140 39.24 -31.05 -12.63
N GLY A 141 38.37 -31.97 -13.05
CA GLY A 141 38.32 -32.55 -14.39
C GLY A 141 37.62 -31.67 -15.43
N ILE A 142 36.96 -30.59 -15.01
CA ILE A 142 36.27 -29.66 -15.91
C ILE A 142 37.27 -28.59 -16.39
N PRO A 143 37.48 -28.46 -17.73
CA PRO A 143 38.38 -27.45 -18.27
C PRO A 143 38.01 -26.04 -17.81
N ARG A 144 39.03 -25.22 -17.51
CA ARG A 144 38.83 -23.85 -17.02
C ARG A 144 37.94 -23.01 -17.93
N ALA A 145 38.14 -23.10 -19.25
CA ALA A 145 37.30 -22.40 -20.23
C ALA A 145 35.81 -22.78 -20.12
N LYS A 146 35.51 -24.05 -19.84
CA LYS A 146 34.13 -24.52 -19.62
C LYS A 146 33.55 -23.99 -18.31
N ARG A 147 34.36 -23.87 -17.25
CA ARG A 147 33.96 -23.27 -15.97
C ARG A 147 33.74 -21.76 -16.07
N GLU A 148 34.52 -21.06 -16.87
CA GLU A 148 34.32 -19.65 -17.19
C GLU A 148 33.02 -19.45 -17.98
N ALA A 149 32.74 -20.29 -18.99
CA ALA A 149 31.47 -20.27 -19.71
C ALA A 149 30.24 -20.54 -18.81
N LEU A 150 30.34 -21.47 -17.85
CA LEU A 150 29.27 -21.73 -16.87
C LEU A 150 28.99 -20.51 -15.99
N GLN A 151 30.03 -19.75 -15.64
CA GLN A 151 29.89 -18.51 -14.88
C GLN A 151 29.25 -17.41 -15.73
N GLU A 152 29.69 -17.23 -16.96
CA GLU A 152 29.09 -16.25 -17.89
C GLU A 152 27.61 -16.54 -18.13
N GLU A 153 27.25 -17.79 -18.40
CA GLU A 153 25.85 -18.21 -18.57
C GLU A 153 25.01 -17.95 -17.31
N THR A 154 25.59 -18.17 -16.13
CA THR A 154 24.92 -17.88 -14.85
C THR A 154 24.68 -16.38 -14.68
N VAL A 155 25.65 -15.54 -15.04
CA VAL A 155 25.51 -14.07 -15.01
C VAL A 155 24.41 -13.63 -15.98
N THR A 156 24.38 -14.18 -17.20
CA THR A 156 23.36 -13.87 -18.20
C THR A 156 21.96 -14.22 -17.71
N GLN A 157 21.74 -15.46 -17.24
CA GLN A 157 20.43 -15.91 -16.75
C GLN A 157 19.94 -15.09 -15.55
N LEU A 158 20.84 -14.77 -14.61
CA LEU A 158 20.50 -13.91 -13.49
C LEU A 158 20.15 -12.49 -13.95
N SER A 159 20.91 -11.93 -14.90
CA SER A 159 20.64 -10.59 -15.43
C SER A 159 19.30 -10.53 -16.17
N GLU A 160 18.97 -11.55 -16.98
CA GLU A 160 17.68 -11.67 -17.69
C GLU A 160 16.50 -11.74 -16.72
N ALA A 161 16.67 -12.42 -15.57
CA ALA A 161 15.68 -12.46 -14.49
C ALA A 161 15.65 -11.18 -13.62
N GLY A 162 16.49 -10.18 -13.90
CA GLY A 162 16.58 -8.96 -13.08
C GLY A 162 17.33 -9.12 -11.75
N LEU A 163 18.15 -10.17 -11.62
CA LEU A 163 19.05 -10.45 -10.49
C LEU A 163 20.51 -10.03 -10.74
N ASP A 164 20.73 -8.98 -11.54
CA ASP A 164 22.07 -8.40 -11.75
C ASP A 164 22.65 -7.85 -10.44
N PRO A 165 23.78 -8.39 -9.92
CA PRO A 165 24.41 -7.90 -8.69
C PRO A 165 24.74 -6.40 -8.69
N ALA A 166 24.91 -5.78 -9.86
CA ALA A 166 25.17 -4.35 -9.98
C ALA A 166 23.90 -3.48 -9.79
N ARG A 167 22.71 -4.07 -9.92
CA ARG A 167 21.41 -3.36 -9.92
C ARG A 167 20.48 -3.80 -8.78
N VAL A 168 20.69 -4.99 -8.25
CA VAL A 168 19.88 -5.55 -7.15
C VAL A 168 20.22 -4.87 -5.83
N LEU A 169 19.20 -4.26 -5.22
CA LEU A 169 19.33 -3.50 -3.97
C LEU A 169 19.03 -4.34 -2.72
N LEU A 170 18.18 -5.36 -2.85
CA LEU A 170 17.82 -6.19 -1.70
C LEU A 170 18.99 -7.12 -1.36
N GLU A 171 19.54 -6.97 -0.16
CA GLU A 171 20.72 -7.71 0.34
C GLU A 171 20.56 -9.23 0.14
N ILE A 172 19.36 -9.75 0.37
CA ILE A 172 19.06 -11.18 0.23
C ILE A 172 19.19 -11.64 -1.23
N LYS A 173 18.62 -10.89 -2.18
CA LYS A 173 18.73 -11.20 -3.62
C LYS A 173 20.17 -11.05 -4.12
N LEU A 174 20.87 -10.03 -3.62
CA LEU A 174 22.28 -9.80 -3.94
C LEU A 174 23.14 -10.98 -3.47
N LEU A 175 22.94 -11.47 -2.25
CA LEU A 175 23.66 -12.62 -1.72
C LEU A 175 23.39 -13.88 -2.53
N MET A 176 22.13 -14.15 -2.89
CA MET A 176 21.77 -15.28 -3.75
C MET A 176 22.49 -15.21 -5.10
N ALA A 177 22.46 -14.06 -5.77
CA ALA A 177 23.12 -13.85 -7.07
C ALA A 177 24.65 -13.99 -6.95
N LEU A 178 25.28 -13.34 -5.98
CA LEU A 178 26.73 -13.40 -5.78
C LEU A 178 27.22 -14.81 -5.45
N TRP A 179 26.51 -15.53 -4.58
CA TRP A 179 26.87 -16.90 -4.23
C TRP A 179 26.69 -17.85 -5.41
N LEU A 180 25.62 -17.69 -6.20
CA LEU A 180 25.41 -18.52 -7.38
C LEU A 180 26.48 -18.28 -8.45
N ILE A 181 26.81 -17.02 -8.75
CA ILE A 181 27.87 -16.64 -9.70
C ILE A 181 29.25 -17.12 -9.23
N LYS A 182 29.50 -17.07 -7.91
CA LYS A 182 30.77 -17.57 -7.36
C LYS A 182 30.84 -19.10 -7.49
N ALA A 183 29.78 -19.80 -7.11
CA ALA A 183 29.76 -21.25 -7.11
C ALA A 183 29.73 -21.84 -8.52
N SER A 184 29.14 -21.16 -9.51
CA SER A 184 29.08 -21.64 -10.90
C SER A 184 30.46 -21.84 -11.56
N LYS A 185 31.50 -21.19 -11.03
CA LYS A 185 32.88 -21.34 -11.52
C LYS A 185 33.61 -22.56 -10.95
N GLY A 186 33.11 -23.14 -9.86
CA GLY A 186 33.73 -24.29 -9.20
C GLY A 186 35.06 -23.98 -8.50
N GLU A 187 35.33 -22.71 -8.17
CA GLU A 187 36.60 -22.27 -7.58
C GLU A 187 36.40 -21.69 -6.17
N ASP A 188 37.41 -21.87 -5.33
CA ASP A 188 37.53 -21.13 -4.07
C ASP A 188 38.00 -19.68 -4.30
N SER A 189 38.14 -18.93 -3.21
CA SER A 189 38.57 -17.52 -3.26
C SER A 189 40.04 -17.34 -3.71
N TRP A 190 40.81 -18.43 -3.86
CA TRP A 190 42.17 -18.44 -4.38
C TRP A 190 42.25 -18.95 -5.82
N GLY A 191 41.11 -19.17 -6.48
CA GLY A 191 41.03 -19.62 -7.88
C GLY A 191 41.35 -21.10 -8.07
N ARG A 192 41.31 -21.90 -6.99
CA ARG A 192 41.58 -23.34 -7.06
C ARG A 192 40.25 -24.11 -7.18
N PRO A 193 40.18 -25.18 -7.99
CA PRO A 193 39.03 -26.07 -7.99
C PRO A 193 38.75 -26.58 -6.57
N ASN A 194 37.54 -26.37 -6.07
CA ASN A 194 37.19 -26.75 -4.71
C ASN A 194 35.73 -27.21 -4.63
N GLU A 195 35.54 -28.52 -4.60
CA GLU A 195 34.23 -29.15 -4.62
C GLU A 195 33.41 -28.85 -3.36
N LEU A 196 34.02 -28.97 -2.17
CA LEU A 196 33.34 -28.74 -0.91
C LEU A 196 32.76 -27.32 -0.83
N VAL A 197 33.59 -26.31 -1.12
CA VAL A 197 33.17 -24.89 -1.06
C VAL A 197 32.10 -24.60 -2.12
N THR A 198 32.24 -25.19 -3.31
CA THR A 198 31.29 -25.01 -4.41
C THR A 198 29.93 -25.60 -4.08
N LEU A 199 29.87 -26.87 -3.67
CA LEU A 199 28.63 -27.56 -3.34
C LEU A 199 27.95 -26.90 -2.13
N GLN A 200 28.69 -26.54 -1.09
CA GLN A 200 28.13 -25.80 0.04
C GLN A 200 27.53 -24.45 -0.37
N GLY A 201 28.19 -23.74 -1.28
CA GLY A 201 27.67 -22.50 -1.88
C GLY A 201 26.35 -22.72 -2.61
N LEU A 202 26.29 -23.75 -3.48
CA LEU A 202 25.08 -24.07 -4.23
C LEU A 202 23.91 -24.50 -3.32
N PHE A 203 24.15 -25.35 -2.31
CA PHE A 203 23.13 -25.73 -1.34
C PHE A 203 22.68 -24.55 -0.45
N ALA A 204 23.57 -23.60 -0.15
CA ALA A 204 23.20 -22.38 0.57
C ALA A 204 22.29 -21.48 -0.29
N VAL A 205 22.61 -21.32 -1.57
CA VAL A 205 21.76 -20.60 -2.53
C VAL A 205 20.40 -21.27 -2.67
N GLU A 206 20.34 -22.59 -2.86
CA GLU A 206 19.07 -23.31 -3.04
C GLU A 206 18.17 -23.18 -1.80
N ARG A 207 18.74 -23.35 -0.59
CA ARG A 207 17.99 -23.15 0.66
C ARG A 207 17.48 -21.73 0.80
N ARG A 208 18.30 -20.74 0.47
CA ARG A 208 17.90 -19.33 0.57
C ARG A 208 16.84 -18.96 -0.45
N ALA A 209 16.92 -19.50 -1.66
CA ALA A 209 15.91 -19.33 -2.71
C ALA A 209 14.55 -19.91 -2.29
N LYS A 210 14.51 -21.13 -1.73
CA LYS A 210 13.28 -21.73 -1.19
C LYS A 210 12.70 -20.93 -0.02
N GLN A 211 13.54 -20.54 0.93
CA GLN A 211 13.11 -19.69 2.03
C GLN A 211 12.57 -18.34 1.51
N ARG A 212 13.19 -17.79 0.47
CA ARG A 212 12.73 -16.55 -0.17
C ARG A 212 11.39 -16.75 -0.85
N GLU A 213 11.15 -17.86 -1.54
CA GLU A 213 9.84 -18.21 -2.12
C GLU A 213 8.74 -18.16 -1.05
N GLU A 214 8.99 -18.77 0.11
CA GLU A 214 8.10 -18.77 1.25
C GLU A 214 7.94 -17.37 1.87
N GLU A 215 9.04 -16.63 2.02
CA GLU A 215 9.07 -15.24 2.53
C GLU A 215 8.41 -14.24 1.55
N VAL A 216 8.43 -14.46 0.24
CA VAL A 216 7.72 -13.62 -0.75
C VAL A 216 6.22 -13.71 -0.52
N GLY A 217 5.74 -14.91 -0.16
CA GLY A 217 4.37 -15.11 0.32
C GLY A 217 4.06 -14.43 1.66
N GLY A 218 5.06 -13.92 2.40
CA GLY A 218 4.88 -13.44 3.78
C GLY A 218 5.45 -12.06 4.19
N TYR A 219 6.52 -11.53 3.58
CA TYR A 219 7.33 -10.42 4.11
C TYR A 219 7.63 -9.23 3.16
N ILE A 220 7.74 -9.41 1.83
CA ILE A 220 8.00 -8.29 0.87
C ILE A 220 6.76 -7.39 0.74
N THR A 221 5.62 -8.02 0.91
CA THR A 221 4.28 -7.50 1.15
C THR A 221 4.22 -6.45 2.24
N ALA A 222 5.13 -6.34 3.22
CA ALA A 222 4.87 -5.62 4.47
C ALA A 222 4.30 -4.18 4.32
N LYS A 223 4.87 -3.32 3.46
CA LYS A 223 4.35 -1.95 3.27
C LYS A 223 3.00 -1.94 2.54
N TYR A 224 2.92 -2.62 1.41
CA TYR A 224 1.72 -2.61 0.57
C TYR A 224 0.60 -3.47 1.16
N ALA A 225 0.91 -4.54 1.88
CA ALA A 225 -0.01 -5.31 2.70
C ALA A 225 -0.51 -4.52 3.92
N GLN A 226 0.33 -3.69 4.56
CA GLN A 226 -0.15 -2.73 5.57
C GLN A 226 -1.13 -1.72 4.97
N ILE A 227 -0.84 -1.23 3.76
CA ILE A 227 -1.75 -0.34 3.04
C ILE A 227 -3.06 -1.05 2.69
N GLU A 228 -3.00 -2.26 2.12
CA GLU A 228 -4.16 -3.08 1.74
C GLU A 228 -5.03 -3.40 2.96
N ALA A 229 -4.41 -3.84 4.07
CA ALA A 229 -5.11 -4.14 5.31
C ALA A 229 -5.79 -2.89 5.89
N ALA A 230 -5.09 -1.74 5.90
CA ALA A 230 -5.66 -0.49 6.39
C ALA A 230 -6.82 0.01 5.53
N LEU A 231 -6.72 -0.09 4.19
CA LEU A 231 -7.81 0.26 3.28
C LEU A 231 -9.01 -0.67 3.44
N THR A 232 -8.76 -1.98 3.57
CA THR A 232 -9.79 -2.99 3.79
C THR A 232 -10.52 -2.77 5.12
N PHE A 233 -9.77 -2.43 6.17
CA PHE A 233 -10.32 -2.10 7.47
C PHE A 233 -11.15 -0.81 7.42
N ALA A 234 -10.62 0.26 6.82
CA ALA A 234 -11.35 1.52 6.66
C ALA A 234 -12.66 1.33 5.89
N ARG A 235 -12.61 0.57 4.78
CA ARG A 235 -13.82 0.17 4.02
C ARG A 235 -14.82 -0.54 4.91
N ALA A 236 -14.41 -1.57 5.65
CA ALA A 236 -15.31 -2.35 6.49
C ALA A 236 -15.96 -1.51 7.59
N SER A 237 -15.16 -0.66 8.26
CA SER A 237 -15.64 0.26 9.30
C SER A 237 -16.65 1.26 8.74
N ASP A 238 -16.33 1.89 7.61
CA ASP A 238 -17.21 2.90 6.98
C ASP A 238 -18.52 2.29 6.49
N ARG A 239 -18.48 1.08 5.92
CA ARG A 239 -19.68 0.35 5.52
C ARG A 239 -20.56 0.02 6.72
N MET A 240 -19.97 -0.45 7.82
CA MET A 240 -20.70 -0.76 9.06
C MET A 240 -21.39 0.48 9.62
N ILE A 241 -20.70 1.64 9.63
CA ILE A 241 -21.30 2.92 10.04
C ILE A 241 -22.54 3.24 9.20
N LEU A 242 -22.47 3.11 7.87
CA LEU A 242 -23.61 3.39 7.00
C LEU A 242 -24.78 2.42 7.24
N VAL A 243 -24.51 1.14 7.47
CA VAL A 243 -25.52 0.14 7.83
C VAL A 243 -26.18 0.50 9.15
N ASP A 244 -25.39 0.66 10.21
CA ASP A 244 -25.88 0.92 11.56
C ASP A 244 -26.73 2.21 11.61
N VAL A 245 -26.25 3.28 10.96
CA VAL A 245 -26.98 4.55 10.94
C VAL A 245 -28.22 4.46 10.06
N GLY A 246 -28.15 3.81 8.90
CA GLY A 246 -29.30 3.63 8.00
C GLY A 246 -30.43 2.84 8.68
N GLU A 247 -30.11 1.70 9.29
CA GLU A 247 -31.07 0.88 10.03
C GLU A 247 -31.69 1.65 11.19
N GLU A 248 -30.87 2.40 11.94
CA GLU A 248 -31.33 3.19 13.07
C GLU A 248 -32.28 4.33 12.64
N ILE A 249 -32.02 4.94 11.48
CA ILE A 249 -32.93 5.94 10.89
C ILE A 249 -34.30 5.30 10.57
N GLU A 250 -34.30 4.20 9.81
CA GLU A 250 -35.52 3.57 9.29
C GLU A 250 -36.37 2.87 10.36
N GLN A 251 -35.72 2.13 11.25
CA GLN A 251 -36.40 1.25 12.20
C GLN A 251 -36.89 2.01 13.43
N HIS A 252 -36.21 3.09 13.80
CA HIS A 252 -36.40 3.71 15.11
C HIS A 252 -36.57 5.22 15.04
N LEU A 253 -35.69 5.96 14.35
CA LEU A 253 -35.71 7.42 14.38
C LEU A 253 -36.98 7.97 13.70
N LEU A 254 -37.27 7.54 12.47
CA LEU A 254 -38.44 7.98 11.72
C LEU A 254 -39.77 7.55 12.36
N ARG A 255 -39.74 6.55 13.24
CA ARG A 255 -40.91 6.08 14.01
C ARG A 255 -41.02 6.71 15.39
N ASN A 256 -40.05 7.55 15.78
CA ASN A 256 -40.03 8.18 17.09
C ASN A 256 -41.21 9.15 17.23
N ILE A 257 -41.86 9.16 18.40
CA ILE A 257 -43.04 10.01 18.65
C ILE A 257 -42.77 11.50 18.40
N TYR A 258 -41.55 11.96 18.65
CA TYR A 258 -41.16 13.37 18.46
C TYR A 258 -40.92 13.76 17.00
N LEU A 259 -40.79 12.77 16.11
CA LEU A 259 -40.63 12.94 14.65
C LEU A 259 -41.85 12.47 13.86
N THR A 260 -42.84 11.88 14.52
CA THR A 260 -44.12 11.48 13.92
C THR A 260 -45.29 12.37 14.38
N ASN A 261 -45.15 13.11 15.48
CA ASN A 261 -46.17 14.02 15.98
C ASN A 261 -45.57 15.32 16.54
N ALA A 262 -45.77 16.43 15.81
CA ALA A 262 -45.31 17.77 16.19
C ALA A 262 -45.85 18.23 17.56
N GLY A 263 -47.07 17.82 17.91
CA GLY A 263 -47.76 18.20 19.14
C GLY A 263 -47.42 17.34 20.36
N ALA A 264 -46.57 16.30 20.23
CA ALA A 264 -46.23 15.44 21.35
C ALA A 264 -45.53 16.24 22.46
N PRO A 265 -45.94 16.18 23.74
CA PRO A 265 -45.32 16.96 24.79
C PRO A 265 -43.87 16.51 25.03
N ALA A 266 -42.94 17.45 25.20
CA ALA A 266 -41.55 17.13 25.50
C ALA A 266 -41.44 16.49 26.90
N ARG A 267 -40.96 15.23 26.95
CA ARG A 267 -40.73 14.47 28.19
C ARG A 267 -39.26 14.14 28.36
N ARG A 268 -38.90 13.36 29.37
CA ARG A 268 -37.50 13.03 29.72
C ARG A 268 -36.74 12.34 28.56
N ASP A 269 -37.44 11.55 27.76
CA ASP A 269 -36.95 10.87 26.56
C ASP A 269 -36.73 11.82 25.35
N TYR A 270 -37.21 13.06 25.41
CA TYR A 270 -36.96 14.07 24.37
C TYR A 270 -35.46 14.38 24.24
N GLY A 271 -34.78 14.59 25.37
CA GLY A 271 -33.33 14.81 25.40
C GLY A 271 -32.54 13.60 24.92
N TYR A 272 -33.07 12.39 25.16
CA TYR A 272 -32.47 11.16 24.65
C TYR A 272 -32.53 11.10 23.11
N THR A 273 -33.68 11.44 22.51
CA THR A 273 -33.82 11.50 21.04
C THR A 273 -32.85 12.52 20.43
N ILE A 274 -32.72 13.72 21.02
CA ILE A 274 -31.74 14.73 20.58
C ILE A 274 -30.31 14.18 20.66
N GLY A 275 -29.97 13.53 21.78
CA GLY A 275 -28.66 12.92 21.97
C GLY A 275 -28.39 11.84 20.93
N LYS A 276 -29.36 10.96 20.69
CA LYS A 276 -29.27 9.88 19.71
C LYS A 276 -29.01 10.39 18.29
N ILE A 277 -29.75 11.39 17.84
CA ILE A 277 -29.53 12.03 16.52
C ILE A 277 -28.11 12.61 16.43
N GLY A 278 -27.64 13.24 17.51
CA GLY A 278 -26.26 13.75 17.59
C GLY A 278 -25.21 12.65 17.47
N SER A 279 -25.41 11.52 18.14
CA SER A 279 -24.52 10.38 18.05
C SER A 279 -24.50 9.77 16.65
N LEU A 280 -25.64 9.70 15.96
CA LEU A 280 -25.71 9.21 14.58
C LEU A 280 -24.99 10.15 13.61
N ALA A 281 -25.19 11.46 13.74
CA ALA A 281 -24.45 12.46 12.96
C ALA A 281 -22.94 12.38 13.21
N TRP A 282 -22.54 12.16 14.48
CA TRP A 282 -21.14 11.97 14.84
C TRP A 282 -20.55 10.69 14.24
N LEU A 283 -21.29 9.58 14.22
CA LEU A 283 -20.87 8.33 13.58
C LEU A 283 -20.63 8.52 12.08
N LEU A 284 -21.56 9.16 11.36
CA LEU A 284 -21.37 9.49 9.95
C LEU A 284 -20.16 10.42 9.71
N ASP A 285 -19.82 11.27 10.68
CA ASP A 285 -18.60 12.07 10.58
C ASP A 285 -17.32 11.22 10.68
N GLN A 286 -17.40 10.04 11.30
CA GLN A 286 -16.27 9.11 11.42
C GLN A 286 -15.98 8.36 10.12
N THR A 287 -16.91 8.32 9.17
CA THR A 287 -16.67 7.75 7.84
C THR A 287 -15.49 8.49 7.19
N LYS A 288 -14.49 7.78 6.68
CA LYS A 288 -13.23 8.36 6.20
C LYS A 288 -13.08 8.30 4.69
N VAL A 289 -13.33 7.15 4.07
CA VAL A 289 -12.98 6.88 2.67
C VAL A 289 -14.12 7.09 1.69
N ARG A 290 -13.77 7.48 0.47
CA ARG A 290 -14.71 7.47 -0.65
C ARG A 290 -15.05 6.03 -1.07
N PRO A 291 -16.28 5.79 -1.56
CA PRO A 291 -17.35 6.76 -1.80
C PRO A 291 -18.23 7.04 -0.58
N TYR A 292 -18.07 6.25 0.48
CA TYR A 292 -18.92 6.28 1.69
C TYR A 292 -18.90 7.65 2.38
N ARG A 293 -17.74 8.33 2.43
CA ARG A 293 -17.59 9.67 3.02
C ARG A 293 -18.58 10.68 2.46
N THR A 294 -18.77 10.68 1.14
CA THR A 294 -19.59 11.68 0.46
C THR A 294 -21.05 11.58 0.90
N VAL A 295 -21.60 10.37 0.88
CA VAL A 295 -22.99 10.14 1.28
C VAL A 295 -23.17 10.30 2.80
N ALA A 296 -22.19 9.86 3.61
CA ALA A 296 -22.22 10.03 5.05
C ALA A 296 -22.30 11.52 5.46
N LEU A 297 -21.55 12.39 4.77
CA LEU A 297 -21.58 13.83 5.03
C LEU A 297 -22.93 14.47 4.70
N ASP A 298 -23.63 14.03 3.66
CA ASP A 298 -24.98 14.53 3.34
C ASP A 298 -25.98 14.13 4.43
N GLY A 299 -26.00 12.84 4.80
CA GLY A 299 -26.87 12.35 5.87
C GLY A 299 -26.57 12.99 7.23
N LYS A 300 -25.29 13.25 7.53
CA LYS A 300 -24.87 14.00 8.73
C LYS A 300 -25.52 15.38 8.77
N GLN A 301 -25.44 16.15 7.68
CA GLN A 301 -26.01 17.50 7.64
C GLN A 301 -27.52 17.50 7.90
N ARG A 302 -28.24 16.51 7.36
CA ARG A 302 -29.69 16.35 7.58
C ARG A 302 -30.01 15.98 9.03
N LEU A 303 -29.26 15.06 9.63
CA LEU A 303 -29.40 14.73 11.05
C LEU A 303 -29.09 15.93 11.96
N GLU A 304 -28.05 16.71 11.66
CA GLU A 304 -27.69 17.92 12.40
C GLU A 304 -28.79 18.99 12.30
N ALA A 305 -29.40 19.18 11.13
CA ALA A 305 -30.52 20.10 10.94
C ALA A 305 -31.75 19.69 11.78
N VAL A 306 -32.11 18.40 11.77
CA VAL A 306 -33.20 17.87 12.62
C VAL A 306 -32.85 18.03 14.10
N GLN A 307 -31.62 17.72 14.50
CA GLN A 307 -31.18 17.88 15.88
C GLN A 307 -31.28 19.33 16.36
N HIS A 308 -30.87 20.27 15.51
CA HIS A 308 -30.91 21.70 15.80
C HIS A 308 -32.35 22.18 16.05
N LEU A 309 -33.28 21.85 15.15
CA LEU A 309 -34.68 22.22 15.31
C LEU A 309 -35.33 21.59 16.55
N LEU A 310 -34.96 20.35 16.90
CA LEU A 310 -35.40 19.73 18.16
C LEU A 310 -34.85 20.45 19.39
N LYS A 311 -33.58 20.87 19.39
CA LYS A 311 -32.97 21.62 20.50
C LYS A 311 -33.63 22.99 20.69
N GLU A 312 -34.04 23.64 19.61
CA GLU A 312 -34.73 24.94 19.64
C GLU A 312 -36.24 24.83 19.93
N GLY A 313 -36.79 23.61 20.01
CA GLY A 313 -38.22 23.39 20.19
C GLY A 313 -39.07 23.70 18.95
N ARG A 314 -38.44 23.94 17.80
CA ARG A 314 -39.07 24.33 16.52
C ARG A 314 -39.48 23.11 15.70
N ARG A 315 -40.24 22.20 16.31
CA ARG A 315 -40.59 20.91 15.70
C ARG A 315 -41.48 21.03 14.48
N GLU A 316 -42.40 21.99 14.46
CA GLU A 316 -43.31 22.21 13.33
C GLU A 316 -42.54 22.42 12.01
N GLU A 317 -41.36 23.03 12.08
CA GLU A 317 -40.50 23.26 10.91
C GLU A 317 -39.86 21.98 10.38
N ILE A 318 -39.70 20.95 11.21
CA ILE A 318 -39.24 19.63 10.76
C ILE A 318 -40.31 18.98 9.86
N PHE A 319 -41.59 19.18 10.17
CA PHE A 319 -42.72 18.64 9.39
C PHE A 319 -43.11 19.52 8.20
N ALA A 320 -42.85 20.83 8.27
CA ALA A 320 -43.08 21.76 7.18
C ALA A 320 -41.96 21.77 6.12
N SER A 321 -40.86 21.06 6.37
CA SER A 321 -39.71 20.94 5.47
C SER A 321 -39.52 19.50 5.00
N ASP A 322 -38.67 19.31 3.99
CA ASP A 322 -38.32 18.00 3.43
C ASP A 322 -37.24 17.26 4.27
N LEU A 323 -37.11 17.58 5.56
CA LEU A 323 -36.06 16.97 6.40
C LEU A 323 -36.32 15.48 6.67
N LEU A 324 -37.56 15.09 6.95
CA LEU A 324 -37.91 13.68 7.24
C LEU A 324 -37.90 12.80 5.98
N SER A 325 -38.40 13.33 4.85
CA SER A 325 -38.25 12.68 3.54
C SER A 325 -36.77 12.57 3.18
N GLY A 326 -36.00 13.64 3.39
CA GLY A 326 -34.56 13.65 3.19
C GLY A 326 -33.77 12.64 4.02
N LEU A 327 -34.20 12.34 5.26
CA LEU A 327 -33.60 11.28 6.08
C LEU A 327 -33.92 9.89 5.51
N THR A 328 -35.15 9.68 5.02
CA THR A 328 -35.53 8.44 4.32
C THR A 328 -34.69 8.26 3.06
N GLU A 329 -34.56 9.32 2.24
CA GLU A 329 -33.70 9.32 1.06
C GLU A 329 -32.24 9.03 1.40
N SER A 330 -31.72 9.58 2.51
CA SER A 330 -30.35 9.31 2.96
C SER A 330 -30.14 7.84 3.29
N ALA A 331 -31.07 7.21 4.01
CA ALA A 331 -30.99 5.79 4.35
C ALA A 331 -31.00 4.92 3.07
N GLN A 332 -31.86 5.27 2.10
CA GLN A 332 -31.86 4.60 0.79
C GLN A 332 -30.53 4.80 0.04
N VAL A 333 -30.01 6.03 -0.02
CA VAL A 333 -28.73 6.34 -0.67
C VAL A 333 -27.56 5.59 -0.01
N PHE A 334 -27.61 5.38 1.32
CA PHE A 334 -26.63 4.54 2.00
C PHE A 334 -26.70 3.10 1.50
N GLN A 335 -27.89 2.50 1.46
CA GLN A 335 -28.08 1.13 0.94
C GLN A 335 -27.66 1.01 -0.53
N ASP A 336 -28.03 1.98 -1.37
CA ASP A 336 -27.67 2.02 -2.79
C ASP A 336 -26.15 2.10 -2.96
N THR A 337 -25.47 2.95 -2.17
CA THR A 337 -24.00 3.07 -2.19
C THR A 337 -23.33 1.77 -1.72
N LEU A 338 -23.85 1.16 -0.66
CA LEU A 338 -23.34 -0.11 -0.14
C LEU A 338 -23.46 -1.24 -1.17
N SER A 339 -24.57 -1.25 -1.92
CA SER A 339 -24.89 -2.24 -2.95
C SER A 339 -24.06 -2.03 -4.21
N ALA A 340 -23.98 -0.80 -4.72
CA ALA A 340 -23.15 -0.45 -5.89
C ALA A 340 -21.67 -0.79 -5.69
N HIS A 341 -21.21 -0.82 -4.44
CA HIS A 341 -19.84 -1.17 -4.07
C HIS A 341 -19.71 -2.54 -3.38
N ALA A 342 -20.79 -3.32 -3.30
CA ALA A 342 -20.73 -4.73 -2.87
C ALA A 342 -20.12 -5.62 -3.98
N ASP A 343 -20.45 -5.32 -5.24
CA ASP A 343 -20.12 -6.16 -6.40
C ASP A 343 -18.73 -5.93 -7.01
N VAL A 344 -17.93 -5.03 -6.44
CA VAL A 344 -16.53 -4.86 -6.86
C VAL A 344 -15.68 -6.11 -6.53
N TYR A 345 -16.26 -7.11 -5.87
CA TYR A 345 -15.66 -8.41 -5.59
C TYR A 345 -16.53 -9.63 -5.98
N SER A 346 -17.68 -9.46 -6.63
CA SER A 346 -18.58 -10.59 -6.92
C SER A 346 -18.54 -11.10 -8.36
N GLU A 347 -18.18 -10.32 -9.38
CA GLU A 347 -18.18 -10.83 -10.75
C GLU A 347 -16.98 -10.42 -11.61
N ASP A 348 -16.51 -11.44 -12.34
CA ASP A 348 -15.69 -11.49 -13.54
C ASP A 348 -14.16 -11.59 -13.46
N SER A 349 -13.76 -12.87 -13.58
CA SER A 349 -12.86 -13.47 -14.59
C SER A 349 -11.37 -13.58 -14.31
#